data_AF-A0A4Q7VCE5-F1
#
_entry.id   AF-A0A4Q7VCE5-F1
#
_cell.length_a   1.000
_cell.length_b   1.000
_cell.length_c   1.000
_cell.angle_alpha   90.00
_cell.angle_beta   90.00
_cell.angle_gamma   90.00
#
_symmetry.space_group_name_H-M   'P 1'
#
loop_
_entity.id
_entity.type
_entity.pdbx_description
1 polymer ?
#
loop_
_entity_poly.entity_id
_entity_poly.type
_entity_poly.pdbx_seq_one_letter_code
_entity_poly.pdbx_strand_id
1 'polypeptide(L)' 'MATVIKLLLIVIILWWIGRFFSPALNRVWSRSIGAGFVWIRQNGSLMMRWIVIAGVLLAGFIIYQWQ' A
#
# COMPACT_ATOMS: atom_id res chain seq x y z
N MET A 1 20.17 13.42 12.44
CA MET A 1 19.11 13.13 11.43
C MET A 1 19.43 11.87 10.63
N ALA A 2 20.46 11.85 9.78
CA ALA A 2 20.75 10.72 8.89
C ALA A 2 20.99 9.37 9.60
N THR A 3 21.68 9.36 10.74
CA THR A 3 21.96 8.13 11.50
C THR A 3 20.69 7.49 12.09
N VAL A 4 19.74 8.31 12.55
CA VAL A 4 18.46 7.83 13.11
C VAL A 4 17.62 7.18 12.01
N ILE A 5 17.58 7.78 10.82
CA ILE A 5 16.88 7.22 9.66
C ILE A 5 17.50 5.88 9.25
N LYS A 6 18.84 5.79 9.20
CA LYS A 6 19.54 4.53 8.90
C LYS A 6 19.20 3.43 9.90
N LEU A 7 19.19 3.75 11.20
CA LEU A 7 18.83 2.79 12.24
C LEU A 7 17.38 2.33 12.13
N LEU A 8 16.44 3.25 11.87
CA LEU A 8 15.05 2.90 11.61
C LEU A 8 14.90 1.97 10.40
N LEU A 9 15.59 2.26 9.30
CA LEU A 9 15.58 1.41 8.11
C LEU A 9 16.12 0.00 8.41
N ILE A 10 17.21 -0.10 9.16
CA ILE A 10 17.77 -1.40 9.57
C ILE A 10 16.75 -2.20 10.38
N VAL A 11 16.09 -1.58 11.36
CA VAL A 11 15.05 -2.24 12.17
C VAL A 11 13.86 -2.68 11.30
N ILE A 12 13.41 -1.84 10.37
CA ILE A 12 12.31 -2.16 9.45
C ILE A 12 12.69 -3.32 8.54
N ILE A 13 13.90 -3.33 7.98
CA ILE A 13 14.40 -4.40 7.10
C ILE A 13 14.52 -5.70 7.88
N LEU A 14 15.13 -5.68 9.07
CA LEU A 14 15.26 -6.86 9.92
C LEU A 14 13.89 -7.41 10.35
N TRP A 15 12.95 -6.54 10.69
CA TRP A 15 11.57 -6.95 10.99
C TRP A 15 10.88 -7.56 9.77
N TRP A 16 11.08 -6.97 8.60
CA TRP A 16 10.50 -7.45 7.34
C TRP A 16 11.06 -8.82 6.93
N ILE A 17 12.35 -9.07 7.12
CA ILE A 17 12.98 -10.37 6.85
C ILE A 17 12.61 -11.38 7.96
N GLY A 18 12.63 -10.95 9.22
CA GLY A 18 12.33 -11.79 10.38
C GLY A 18 10.92 -12.40 10.37
N ARG A 19 9.98 -11.78 9.65
CA ARG A 19 8.63 -12.34 9.46
C ARG A 19 8.63 -13.72 8.79
N PHE A 20 9.62 -14.04 7.96
CA PHE A 20 9.69 -15.35 7.29
C PHE A 20 10.16 -16.46 8.22
N PHE A 21 10.92 -16.12 9.25
CA PHE A 21 11.52 -17.07 10.18
C PHE A 21 10.70 -17.24 11.48
N SER A 22 9.80 -16.29 11.80
CA SER A 22 8.98 -16.32 13.01
C SER A 22 7.47 -16.32 12.69
N PRO A 23 6.72 -17.37 13.09
CA PRO A 23 5.27 -17.42 12.92
C PRO A 23 4.50 -16.31 13.66
N ALA A 24 5.07 -15.79 14.76
CA ALA A 24 4.47 -14.70 15.53
C ALA A 24 4.54 -13.38 14.76
N LEU A 25 5.71 -13.05 14.20
CA LEU A 25 5.91 -11.86 13.37
C LEU A 25 5.08 -11.95 12.08
N ASN A 26 4.98 -13.14 11.48
CA ASN A 26 4.12 -13.34 10.31
C ASN A 26 2.64 -13.11 10.62
N ARG A 27 2.16 -13.53 11.80
CA ARG A 27 0.77 -13.28 12.23
C ARG A 27 0.49 -11.80 12.43
N VAL A 28 1.42 -11.06 13.04
CA VAL A 28 1.30 -9.59 13.20
C VAL A 28 1.26 -8.92 11.83
N TRP A 29 2.19 -9.27 10.93
CA TRP A 29 2.21 -8.72 9.58
C TRP A 29 0.93 -9.04 8.79
N SER A 30 0.48 -10.31 8.83
CA SER A 30 -0.72 -10.78 8.12
C SER A 30 -2.00 -10.09 8.61
N ARG A 31 -2.11 -9.78 9.90
CA ARG A 31 -3.26 -9.05 10.47
C ARG A 31 -3.23 -7.54 10.26
N SER A 32 -2.07 -6.98 9.91
CA SER A 32 -1.90 -5.54 9.69
C SER A 32 -1.75 -5.24 8.21
N ILE A 33 -0.50 -5.09 7.74
CA ILE A 33 -0.18 -4.66 6.37
C ILE A 33 -0.53 -5.75 5.36
N GLY A 34 -0.31 -7.02 5.71
CA GLY A 34 -0.65 -8.17 4.88
C GLY A 34 -2.13 -8.25 4.55
N ALA A 35 -3.02 -7.94 5.51
CA ALA A 35 -4.46 -7.88 5.29
C ALA A 35 -4.83 -6.80 4.25
N GLY A 36 -4.16 -5.65 4.30
CA GLY A 36 -4.32 -4.59 3.29
C GLY A 36 -3.90 -5.06 1.89
N PHE A 37 -2.75 -5.71 1.76
CA PHE A 37 -2.31 -6.29 0.47
C PHE A 37 -3.25 -7.39 -0.04
N VAL A 38 -3.77 -8.24 0.84
CA VAL A 38 -4.75 -9.27 0.48
C VAL A 38 -6.06 -8.62 0.03
N TRP A 39 -6.52 -7.58 0.72
CA TRP A 39 -7.70 -6.80 0.34
C TRP A 39 -7.51 -6.15 -1.03
N ILE A 40 -6.36 -5.51 -1.28
CA ILE A 40 -6.03 -4.92 -2.60
C ILE A 40 -6.01 -6.01 -3.67
N ARG A 41 -5.43 -7.17 -3.38
CA ARG A 41 -5.38 -8.30 -4.33
C ARG A 41 -6.78 -8.83 -4.67
N GLN A 42 -7.67 -8.93 -3.68
CA GLN A 42 -9.03 -9.43 -3.87
C GLN A 42 -9.96 -8.38 -4.50
N ASN A 43 -9.79 -7.11 -4.15
CA ASN A 43 -10.62 -6.00 -4.61
C ASN A 43 -9.96 -5.17 -5.72
N GLY A 44 -8.87 -5.66 -6.31
CA GLY A 44 -8.10 -4.93 -7.32
C GLY A 44 -8.94 -4.57 -8.54
N SER A 45 -9.90 -5.43 -8.92
CA SER A 45 -10.85 -5.14 -10.01
C SER A 45 -11.81 -3.99 -9.66
N LEU A 46 -12.31 -3.94 -8.43
CA LEU A 46 -13.14 -2.84 -7.91
C LEU A 46 -12.33 -1.54 -7.83
N MET A 47 -11.10 -1.61 -7.34
CA MET A 47 -10.20 -0.46 -7.22
C MET A 47 -9.84 0.11 -8.60
N MET A 48 -9.55 -0.75 -9.58
CA MET A 48 -9.31 -0.34 -10.98
C MET A 48 -10.53 0.36 -11.59
N ARG A 49 -11.75 -0.15 -11.33
CA ARG A 49 -13.00 0.51 -11.78
C ARG A 49 -13.15 1.90 -11.19
N TRP A 50 -12.90 2.08 -9.90
CA TRP A 50 -12.98 3.39 -9.25
C TRP A 50 -11.93 4.37 -9.78
N ILE A 51 -10.71 3.91 -10.04
CA ILE A 51 -9.64 4.73 -10.65
C ILE A 51 -10.06 5.20 -12.05
N VAL A 52 -10.62 4.31 -12.87
CA VAL A 52 -11.11 4.65 -14.21
C VAL A 52 -12.25 5.67 -14.13
N ILE A 53 -13.24 5.46 -13.27
CA ILE A 53 -14.35 6.40 -13.08
C ILE A 53 -13.84 7.78 -12.63
N ALA A 54 -12.95 7.82 -11.63
CA ALA A 54 -12.35 9.07 -11.16
C ALA A 54 -11.54 9.77 -12.26
N GLY A 55 -10.81 9.00 -13.08
CA GLY A 55 -10.06 9.52 -14.22
C GLY A 55 -10.96 10.16 -15.28
N VAL A 56 -12.08 9.51 -15.61
CA VAL A 56 -13.07 10.05 -16.57
C VAL A 56 -13.72 11.33 -16.03
N LEU A 57 -14.10 11.36 -14.76
CA LEU A 57 -14.67 12.56 -14.12
C LEU A 57 -13.67 13.72 -14.11
N LEU A 58 -12.40 13.47 -13.78
CA LEU A 58 -11.35 14.47 -13.84
C LEU A 58 -11.14 15.00 -15.26
N ALA A 59 -11.10 14.12 -16.26
CA ALA A 59 -10.97 14.53 -17.65
C ALA A 59 -12.14 15.40 -18.10
N GLY A 60 -13.38 15.02 -17.76
CA GLY A 60 -14.57 15.84 -18.04
C GLY A 60 -14.54 17.20 -17.35
N PHE A 61 -14.08 17.25 -16.10
CA PHE A 61 -13.92 18.51 -15.37
C PHE A 61 -12.86 19.42 -15.99
N ILE A 62 -11.72 18.86 -16.40
CA ILE A 62 -10.65 19.62 -17.07
C ILE A 62 -11.15 20.18 -18.41
N ILE A 63 -11.86 19.37 -19.21
CA ILE A 63 -12.46 19.83 -20.46
C ILE A 63 -13.46 20.95 -20.22
N TYR A 64 -14.32 20.83 -19.21
CA TYR A 64 -15.29 21.85 -18.85
C TYR A 64 -14.64 23.18 -18.43
N GLN A 65 -13.52 23.13 -17.69
CA GLN A 65 -12.77 24.34 -17.32
C GLN A 65 -11.96 24.94 -18.48
N TRP A 66 -11.72 24.17 -19.55
CA TRP A 66 -10.95 24.61 -20.71
C TRP A 66 -11.82 25.29 -21.79
N GLN A 67 -13.15 25.11 -21.72
CA GLN A 67 -14.12 25.86 -22.53
C GLN A 67 -14.43 27.21 -21.89
#